data_AF-A0A2G0WF36-F1
#
_entry.id   AF-A0A2G0WF36-F1
#
_cell.length_a   1.000
_cell.length_b   1.000
_cell.length_c   1.000
_cell.angle_alpha   90.00
_cell.angle_beta   90.00
_cell.angle_gamma   90.00
#
_symmetry.space_group_name_H-M   'P 1'
#
loop_
_entity.id
_entity.type
_entity.pdbx_description
1 polymer ?
#
loop_
_entity_poly.entity_id
_entity_poly.type
_entity_poly.pdbx_seq_one_letter_code
_entity_poly.pdbx_strand_id
1 'polypeptide(L)'
;MRDPSLSLIALSGVDPTEPVMVEVPLVQNDTTRTVTSFLAGKRVGFADRYQQGDAHASIEHSASFMRALERLRRGEALLFPVSAQRLDASLQFDLHTRNEIDDLMNQYRLDALVSDSRSGAFHAACWTGYPKVGEPLEDGATLWFYGARWSRDSLAALAQAYRNAARLTSS
;
A
#
# COMPACT_ATOMS: atom_id res chain seq x y z
N MET A 1 69.14 6.77 -68.58
CA MET A 1 69.99 7.72 -67.84
C MET A 1 69.12 8.51 -66.87
N ARG A 2 69.57 8.61 -65.60
CA ARG A 2 69.12 9.48 -64.49
C ARG A 2 68.03 8.95 -63.53
N ASP A 3 68.45 8.09 -62.59
CA ASP A 3 68.55 8.27 -61.11
C ASP A 3 67.61 9.29 -60.36
N PRO A 4 67.45 9.21 -59.02
CA PRO A 4 66.60 8.29 -58.23
C PRO A 4 65.87 9.02 -57.04
N SER A 5 65.27 8.26 -56.11
CA SER A 5 64.99 8.60 -54.68
C SER A 5 63.75 9.48 -54.40
N LEU A 6 62.94 9.30 -53.35
CA LEU A 6 63.14 8.67 -52.05
C LEU A 6 61.89 7.90 -51.57
N SER A 7 62.15 6.72 -51.03
CA SER A 7 61.26 5.94 -50.17
C SER A 7 60.98 6.66 -48.85
N LEU A 8 59.75 6.56 -48.33
CA LEU A 8 59.51 6.65 -46.89
C LEU A 8 58.75 5.42 -46.42
N ILE A 9 59.31 4.80 -45.39
CA ILE A 9 59.00 3.50 -44.82
C ILE A 9 57.85 3.67 -43.82
N ALA A 10 56.83 2.83 -43.89
CA ALA A 10 55.97 2.54 -42.75
C ALA A 10 56.23 1.09 -42.32
N LEU A 11 56.97 0.95 -41.22
CA LEU A 11 57.30 -0.31 -40.58
C LEU A 11 56.05 -0.88 -39.89
N SER A 12 55.60 -2.01 -40.44
CA SER A 12 55.31 -3.28 -39.76
C SER A 12 54.46 -3.28 -38.48
N GLY A 13 53.37 -4.05 -38.58
CA GLY A 13 53.12 -5.11 -37.61
C GLY A 13 51.92 -4.92 -36.72
N VAL A 14 50.80 -5.55 -37.09
CA VAL A 14 50.15 -6.62 -36.30
C VAL A 14 48.76 -6.90 -36.87
N ASP A 15 48.53 -8.12 -37.33
CA ASP A 15 47.20 -8.74 -37.32
C ASP A 15 47.36 -9.99 -36.46
N PRO A 16 46.60 -10.10 -35.36
CA PRO A 16 45.54 -11.11 -35.41
C PRO A 16 44.25 -10.66 -34.70
N THR A 17 43.12 -10.97 -35.34
CA THR A 17 41.98 -11.69 -34.75
C THR A 17 41.84 -11.61 -33.22
N GLU A 18 41.02 -10.69 -32.73
CA GLU A 18 40.29 -10.85 -31.47
C GLU A 18 38.93 -10.16 -31.66
N PRO A 19 37.78 -10.85 -31.48
CA PRO A 19 36.52 -10.15 -31.39
C PRO A 19 36.62 -9.22 -30.19
N VAL A 20 36.38 -7.92 -30.41
CA VAL A 20 36.21 -6.97 -29.32
C VAL A 20 35.01 -7.45 -28.50
N MET A 21 35.30 -8.25 -27.48
CA MET A 21 34.48 -8.38 -26.29
C MET A 21 34.52 -7.00 -25.65
N VAL A 22 33.72 -6.08 -26.19
CA VAL A 22 33.23 -4.99 -25.38
C VAL A 22 32.55 -5.70 -24.23
N GLU A 23 33.18 -5.65 -23.05
CA GLU A 23 32.41 -5.66 -21.82
C GLU A 23 31.40 -4.53 -22.00
N VAL A 24 30.23 -4.90 -22.54
CA VAL A 24 29.01 -4.21 -22.21
C VAL A 24 29.10 -4.19 -20.70
N PRO A 25 29.18 -3.01 -20.04
CA PRO A 25 28.94 -2.98 -18.62
C PRO A 25 27.68 -3.81 -18.49
N LEU A 26 27.67 -4.85 -17.65
CA LEU A 26 26.39 -5.36 -17.21
C LEU A 26 25.68 -4.08 -16.79
N VAL A 27 24.72 -3.65 -17.60
CA VAL A 27 23.64 -2.82 -17.12
C VAL A 27 23.07 -3.81 -16.15
N GLN A 28 23.58 -3.68 -14.91
CA GLN A 28 22.94 -4.15 -13.73
C GLN A 28 21.56 -3.62 -14.00
N ASN A 29 20.70 -4.54 -14.43
CA ASN A 29 19.30 -4.32 -14.36
C ASN A 29 19.17 -4.20 -12.85
N ASP A 30 19.31 -2.98 -12.37
CA ASP A 30 18.69 -2.47 -11.19
C ASP A 30 17.20 -2.67 -11.49
N THR A 31 16.79 -3.94 -11.42
CA THR A 31 15.83 -4.39 -10.45
C THR A 31 16.15 -3.81 -9.05
N THR A 32 16.28 -2.48 -8.93
CA THR A 32 15.26 -1.74 -8.20
C THR A 32 13.95 -2.20 -8.80
N ARG A 33 13.50 -3.37 -8.32
CA ARG A 33 12.13 -3.79 -8.39
C ARG A 33 11.43 -2.63 -7.70
N THR A 34 11.01 -1.65 -8.48
CA THR A 34 9.79 -0.93 -8.23
C THR A 34 8.74 -2.03 -8.32
N VAL A 35 8.69 -2.90 -7.30
CA VAL A 35 7.44 -3.49 -6.85
C VAL A 35 6.67 -2.22 -6.55
N THR A 36 5.92 -1.76 -7.54
CA THR A 36 4.99 -0.66 -7.37
C THR A 36 4.20 -1.12 -6.17
N SER A 37 4.46 -0.51 -5.01
CA SER A 37 3.83 -0.93 -3.78
C SER A 37 2.35 -0.81 -4.10
N PHE A 38 1.59 -1.89 -4.08
CA PHE A 38 0.15 -1.83 -4.34
C PHE A 38 -0.57 -0.93 -3.31
N LEU A 39 0.15 -0.52 -2.26
CA LEU A 39 -0.24 0.47 -1.25
C LEU A 39 0.10 1.92 -1.65
N ALA A 40 0.97 2.15 -2.65
CA ALA A 40 1.40 3.49 -3.03
C ALA A 40 0.21 4.31 -3.56
N GLY A 41 -0.01 5.46 -2.94
CA GLY A 41 -1.12 6.36 -3.25
C GLY A 41 -2.48 5.86 -2.77
N LYS A 42 -2.57 4.70 -2.10
CA LYS A 42 -3.83 4.19 -1.53
C LYS A 42 -4.28 5.05 -0.37
N ARG A 43 -5.53 5.50 -0.42
CA ARG A 43 -6.15 6.31 0.62
C ARG A 43 -6.84 5.40 1.63
N VAL A 44 -6.23 5.22 2.79
CA VAL A 44 -6.75 4.35 3.84
C VAL A 44 -7.24 5.22 5.00
N GLY A 45 -8.53 5.16 5.30
CA GLY A 45 -9.08 5.82 6.48
C GLY A 45 -8.94 4.93 7.71
N PHE A 46 -8.64 5.48 8.87
CA PHE A 46 -8.61 4.75 10.14
C PHE A 46 -9.53 5.41 11.17
N ALA A 47 -10.19 4.59 11.98
CA ALA A 47 -11.12 5.09 13.01
C ALA A 47 -10.36 5.77 14.16
N ASP A 48 -10.28 7.10 14.17
CA ASP A 48 -9.58 7.87 15.22
C ASP A 48 -10.50 8.23 16.40
N ARG A 49 -11.80 8.38 16.12
CA ARG A 49 -12.79 8.81 17.10
C ARG A 49 -14.15 8.16 16.86
N TYR A 50 -14.90 7.99 17.94
CA TYR A 50 -16.33 7.72 17.89
C TYR A 50 -17.10 9.02 17.82
N GLN A 51 -18.15 9.03 16.99
CA GLN A 51 -19.16 10.07 16.96
C GLN A 51 -20.51 9.48 17.38
N GLN A 52 -21.14 10.10 18.38
CA GLN A 52 -22.45 9.72 18.90
C GLN A 52 -23.28 11.00 19.07
N GLY A 53 -24.14 11.29 18.09
CA GLY A 53 -24.78 12.60 18.00
C GLY A 53 -23.75 13.72 17.88
N ASP A 54 -23.72 14.63 18.86
CA ASP A 54 -22.76 15.75 18.95
C ASP A 54 -21.50 15.39 19.78
N ALA A 55 -21.55 14.26 20.50
CA ALA A 55 -20.44 13.81 21.34
C ALA A 55 -19.37 13.10 20.51
N HIS A 56 -18.11 13.41 20.82
CA HIS A 56 -16.93 12.81 20.20
C HIS A 56 -16.04 12.18 21.26
N ALA A 57 -15.63 10.93 21.07
CA ALA A 57 -14.73 10.22 21.98
C ALA A 57 -13.54 9.65 21.22
N SER A 58 -12.31 9.99 21.62
CA SER A 58 -11.11 9.45 20.99
C SER A 58 -11.00 7.93 21.18
N ILE A 59 -10.54 7.24 20.15
CA ILE A 59 -10.29 5.79 20.19
C ILE A 59 -8.86 5.57 20.69
N GLU A 60 -8.73 4.81 21.76
CA GLU A 60 -7.40 4.39 22.21
C GLU A 60 -6.85 3.30 21.28
N HIS A 61 -5.75 3.63 20.60
CA HIS A 61 -5.11 2.73 19.65
C HIS A 61 -4.02 1.89 20.30
N SER A 62 -4.09 0.57 20.08
CA SER A 62 -3.03 -0.35 20.51
C SER A 62 -1.71 -0.01 19.80
N ALA A 63 -0.58 -0.29 20.46
CA ALA A 63 0.73 -0.10 19.84
C ALA A 63 0.87 -0.92 18.55
N SER A 64 0.31 -2.13 18.51
CA SER A 64 0.29 -2.99 17.31
C SER A 64 -0.53 -2.39 16.16
N PHE A 65 -1.66 -1.75 16.45
CA PHE A 65 -2.43 -1.01 15.45
C PHE A 65 -1.64 0.17 14.90
N MET A 66 -1.02 0.97 15.76
CA MET A 66 -0.15 2.07 15.34
C MET A 66 1.02 1.59 14.47
N ARG A 67 1.61 0.43 14.78
CA ARG A 67 2.65 -0.19 13.95
C ARG A 67 2.10 -0.67 12.59
N ALA A 68 0.88 -1.15 12.53
CA ALA A 68 0.23 -1.51 11.28
C ALA A 68 -0.03 -0.28 10.39
N LEU A 69 -0.50 0.83 10.96
CA LEU A 69 -0.63 2.10 10.25
C LEU A 69 0.72 2.58 9.72
N GLU A 70 1.77 2.51 10.54
CA GLU A 70 3.11 2.88 10.11
C GLU A 70 3.61 2.00 8.94
N ARG A 71 3.28 0.70 8.92
CA ARG A 71 3.58 -0.18 7.76
C ARG A 71 2.85 0.28 6.50
N LEU A 72 1.56 0.63 6.59
CA LEU A 72 0.81 1.18 5.46
C LEU A 72 1.46 2.47 4.96
N ARG A 73 1.84 3.37 5.87
CA ARG A 73 2.51 4.64 5.54
C ARG A 73 3.86 4.42 4.85
N ARG A 74 4.66 3.45 5.30
CA ARG A 74 5.92 3.06 4.63
C ARG A 74 5.70 2.46 3.25
N GLY A 75 4.55 1.81 3.04
CA GLY A 75 4.10 1.38 1.71
C GLY A 75 3.59 2.50 0.82
N GLU A 76 3.79 3.76 1.20
CA GLU A 76 3.33 4.98 0.52
C GLU A 76 1.80 5.14 0.49
N ALA A 77 1.08 4.49 1.41
CA ALA A 77 -0.34 4.73 1.60
C ALA A 77 -0.59 6.05 2.34
N LEU A 78 -1.64 6.75 1.94
CA LEU A 78 -2.13 7.97 2.57
C LEU A 78 -3.14 7.61 3.66
N LEU A 79 -2.83 7.94 4.91
CA LEU A 79 -3.68 7.65 6.06
C LEU A 79 -4.57 8.84 6.42
N PHE A 80 -5.87 8.60 6.61
CA PHE A 80 -6.85 9.63 6.98
C PHE A 80 -7.58 9.27 8.29
N PRO A 81 -7.51 10.10 9.33
CA PRO A 81 -8.33 9.90 10.52
C PRO A 81 -9.80 10.15 10.16
N VAL A 82 -10.67 9.21 10.52
CA VAL A 82 -12.12 9.31 10.30
C VAL A 82 -12.88 9.04 11.60
N SER A 83 -14.07 9.64 11.71
CA SER A 83 -15.02 9.36 12.78
C SER A 83 -15.83 8.11 12.44
N ALA A 84 -15.84 7.13 13.34
CA ALA A 84 -16.76 5.99 13.29
C ALA A 84 -18.03 6.32 14.06
N GLN A 85 -19.20 6.02 13.50
CA GLN A 85 -20.48 6.22 14.19
C GLN A 85 -20.64 5.14 15.26
N ARG A 86 -20.92 5.58 16.50
CA ARG A 86 -21.31 4.66 17.56
C ARG A 86 -22.82 4.56 17.56
N LEU A 87 -23.35 3.42 17.12
CA LEU A 87 -24.78 3.17 17.15
C LEU A 87 -25.27 3.11 18.60
N ASP A 88 -26.17 4.02 18.96
CA ASP A 88 -27.08 3.78 20.06
C ASP A 88 -28.07 2.70 19.64
N ALA A 89 -28.22 1.67 20.48
CA ALA A 89 -29.14 0.55 20.23
C ALA A 89 -30.60 0.99 20.04
N SER A 90 -30.94 2.24 20.36
CA SER A 90 -32.27 2.86 20.19
C SER A 90 -32.51 3.48 18.80
N LEU A 91 -31.48 3.70 17.97
CA LEU A 91 -31.58 4.38 16.66
C LEU A 91 -31.52 3.42 15.46
N GLN A 92 -31.72 2.12 15.68
CA GLN A 92 -31.64 1.07 14.66
C GLN A 92 -32.64 1.23 13.49
N PHE A 93 -33.62 2.12 13.60
CA PHE A 93 -34.73 2.25 12.64
C PHE A 93 -34.45 3.21 11.47
N ASP A 94 -33.49 4.13 11.55
CA ASP A 94 -33.23 5.14 10.50
C ASP A 94 -32.05 4.82 9.57
N LEU A 95 -31.29 3.74 9.85
CA LEU A 95 -30.08 3.36 9.10
C LEU A 95 -30.31 2.72 7.73
N HIS A 96 -31.54 2.71 7.22
CA HIS A 96 -31.88 1.90 6.03
C HIS A 96 -31.52 2.52 4.67
N THR A 97 -30.85 3.69 4.63
CA THR A 97 -30.63 4.38 3.34
C THR A 97 -29.16 4.68 3.00
N ARG A 98 -28.27 4.90 3.98
CA ARG A 98 -26.83 5.15 3.72
C ARG A 98 -25.94 4.52 4.80
N ASN A 99 -24.92 3.81 4.36
CA ASN A 99 -23.92 3.18 5.21
C ASN A 99 -22.78 4.16 5.50
N GLU A 100 -22.36 4.30 6.77
CA GLU A 100 -21.21 5.15 7.13
C GLU A 100 -19.93 4.79 6.36
N ILE A 101 -19.74 3.52 6.00
CA ILE A 101 -18.59 3.05 5.19
C ILE A 101 -18.63 3.73 3.83
N ASP A 102 -19.78 3.75 3.16
CA ASP A 102 -19.91 4.39 1.85
C ASP A 102 -19.77 5.91 1.98
N ASP A 103 -20.35 6.52 3.00
CA ASP A 103 -20.26 7.97 3.21
C ASP A 103 -18.80 8.40 3.43
N LEU A 104 -18.06 7.73 4.32
CA LEU A 104 -16.65 8.02 4.58
C LEU A 104 -15.77 7.76 3.37
N MET A 105 -15.98 6.63 2.68
CA MET A 105 -15.22 6.31 1.47
C MET A 105 -15.49 7.32 0.36
N ASN A 106 -16.73 7.80 0.20
CA ASN A 106 -17.05 8.84 -0.77
C ASN A 106 -16.50 10.20 -0.36
N GLN A 107 -16.69 10.63 0.89
CA GLN A 107 -16.28 11.93 1.40
C GLN A 107 -14.76 12.13 1.30
N TYR A 108 -13.99 11.14 1.72
CA TYR A 108 -12.52 11.23 1.74
C TYR A 108 -11.85 10.57 0.51
N ARG A 109 -12.66 10.02 -0.41
CA ARG A 109 -12.21 9.24 -1.58
C ARG A 109 -11.27 8.11 -1.16
N LEU A 110 -11.66 7.35 -0.14
CA LEU A 110 -10.83 6.28 0.43
C LEU A 110 -10.93 5.03 -0.44
N ASP A 111 -9.81 4.33 -0.56
CA ASP A 111 -9.73 2.97 -1.10
C ASP A 111 -10.19 1.93 -0.08
N ALA A 112 -9.94 2.17 1.21
CA ALA A 112 -10.33 1.28 2.31
C ALA A 112 -10.45 2.03 3.64
N LEU A 113 -11.22 1.46 4.56
CA LEU A 113 -11.28 1.84 5.97
C LEU A 113 -10.61 0.76 6.82
N VAL A 114 -9.93 1.15 7.90
CA VAL A 114 -9.31 0.21 8.84
C VAL A 114 -9.68 0.48 10.29
N SER A 115 -9.79 -0.60 11.06
CA SER A 115 -10.06 -0.53 12.49
C SER A 115 -9.47 -1.75 13.21
N ASP A 116 -9.09 -1.55 14.48
CA ASP A 116 -8.68 -2.63 15.38
C ASP A 116 -9.93 -3.38 15.90
N SER A 117 -9.85 -4.72 15.94
CA SER A 117 -10.79 -5.61 16.62
C SER A 117 -11.25 -5.19 18.02
N ARG A 118 -10.40 -4.51 18.80
CA ARG A 118 -10.69 -4.02 20.16
C ARG A 118 -11.57 -2.77 20.16
N SER A 119 -11.52 -1.98 19.09
CA SER A 119 -12.36 -0.79 18.94
C SER A 119 -13.78 -1.20 18.52
N GLY A 120 -13.92 -2.12 17.55
CA GLY A 120 -15.22 -2.47 16.98
C GLY A 120 -15.81 -1.40 16.06
N ALA A 121 -15.04 -0.36 15.71
CA ALA A 121 -15.44 0.65 14.74
C ALA A 121 -15.77 0.03 13.37
N PHE A 122 -16.78 0.56 12.68
CA PHE A 122 -17.35 0.10 11.41
C PHE A 122 -17.96 -1.31 11.40
N HIS A 123 -17.80 -2.10 12.46
CA HIS A 123 -18.28 -3.47 12.47
C HIS A 123 -19.81 -3.55 12.49
N ALA A 124 -20.47 -2.56 13.10
CA ALA A 124 -21.93 -2.45 13.08
C ALA A 124 -22.47 -2.03 11.70
N ALA A 125 -21.71 -1.20 10.99
CA ALA A 125 -22.02 -0.79 9.62
C ALA A 125 -21.63 -1.84 8.56
N CYS A 126 -20.82 -2.84 8.92
CA CYS A 126 -20.46 -3.95 8.05
C CYS A 126 -21.53 -5.06 8.05
N TRP A 127 -22.77 -4.70 7.72
CA TRP A 127 -23.86 -5.62 7.39
C TRP A 127 -23.76 -6.24 5.98
N THR A 128 -24.68 -7.13 5.66
CA THR A 128 -24.64 -8.02 4.48
C THR A 128 -24.41 -7.25 3.17
N GLY A 129 -23.27 -7.50 2.53
CA GLY A 129 -22.91 -6.92 1.22
C GLY A 129 -21.62 -6.11 1.22
N TYR A 130 -21.09 -5.70 2.37
CA TYR A 130 -19.83 -4.97 2.46
C TYR A 130 -18.66 -5.94 2.63
N PRO A 131 -17.61 -5.85 1.80
CA PRO A 131 -16.41 -6.67 1.97
C PRO A 131 -15.64 -6.24 3.21
N LYS A 132 -15.23 -7.23 4.01
CA LYS A 132 -14.25 -7.06 5.09
C LYS A 132 -13.16 -8.11 5.01
N VAL A 133 -11.94 -7.74 5.35
CA VAL A 133 -10.78 -8.64 5.44
C VAL A 133 -10.08 -8.40 6.77
N GLY A 134 -9.77 -9.47 7.50
CA GLY A 134 -9.06 -9.39 8.77
C GLY A 134 -7.63 -9.88 8.62
N GLU A 135 -6.67 -9.09 9.07
CA GLU A 135 -5.25 -9.46 9.12
C GLU A 135 -4.75 -9.51 10.57
N PRO A 136 -4.05 -10.58 10.98
CA PRO A 136 -3.56 -10.69 12.34
C PRO A 136 -2.46 -9.65 12.62
N LEU A 137 -2.52 -9.06 13.81
CA LEU A 137 -1.49 -8.20 14.37
C LEU A 137 -0.61 -8.98 15.35
N GLU A 138 0.54 -8.40 15.69
CA GLU A 138 1.57 -9.03 16.55
C GLU A 138 1.07 -9.34 17.97
N ASP A 139 0.14 -8.55 18.50
CA ASP A 139 -0.48 -8.73 19.84
C ASP A 139 -1.74 -9.61 19.80
N GLY A 140 -1.92 -10.42 18.75
CA GLY A 140 -3.10 -11.28 18.58
C GLY A 140 -4.40 -10.55 18.25
N ALA A 141 -4.40 -9.21 18.24
CA ALA A 141 -5.49 -8.40 17.71
C ALA A 141 -5.64 -8.59 16.18
N THR A 142 -6.80 -8.24 15.63
CA THR A 142 -7.03 -8.28 14.18
C THR A 142 -7.21 -6.85 13.64
N LEU A 143 -6.45 -6.52 12.60
CA LEU A 143 -6.67 -5.35 11.77
C LEU A 143 -7.75 -5.67 10.75
N TRP A 144 -8.90 -5.02 10.89
CA TRP A 144 -9.98 -5.15 9.94
C TRP A 144 -9.88 -4.09 8.85
N PHE A 145 -9.91 -4.52 7.61
CA PHE A 145 -10.10 -3.70 6.42
C PHE A 145 -11.56 -3.78 6.00
N TYR A 146 -12.19 -2.63 5.77
CA TYR A 146 -13.55 -2.49 5.29
C TYR A 146 -13.54 -1.76 3.96
N GLY A 147 -14.38 -2.22 3.02
CA GLY A 147 -14.57 -1.57 1.74
C GLY A 147 -16.05 -1.35 1.44
N ALA A 148 -16.31 -0.45 0.49
CA ALA A 148 -17.63 -0.27 -0.09
C ALA A 148 -18.07 -1.55 -0.81
N ARG A 149 -19.37 -1.68 -1.05
CA ARG A 149 -19.97 -2.87 -1.68
C ARG A 149 -19.35 -3.26 -3.03
N TRP A 150 -18.82 -2.29 -3.78
CA TRP A 150 -18.15 -2.48 -5.07
C TRP A 150 -16.62 -2.64 -4.97
N SER A 151 -16.02 -2.53 -3.79
CA SER A 151 -14.55 -2.52 -3.60
C SER A 151 -13.98 -3.90 -3.25
N ARG A 152 -14.69 -5.01 -3.52
CA ARG A 152 -14.26 -6.35 -3.04
C ARG A 152 -12.86 -6.74 -3.55
N ASP A 153 -12.63 -6.66 -4.86
CA ASP A 153 -11.34 -7.04 -5.46
C ASP A 153 -10.22 -6.07 -5.07
N SER A 154 -10.51 -4.77 -5.04
CA SER A 154 -9.56 -3.74 -4.61
C SER A 154 -9.16 -3.89 -3.14
N LEU A 155 -10.11 -4.24 -2.26
CA LEU A 155 -9.86 -4.49 -0.84
C LEU A 155 -9.00 -5.74 -0.65
N ALA A 156 -9.27 -6.82 -1.39
CA ALA A 156 -8.48 -8.04 -1.34
C ALA A 156 -7.03 -7.80 -1.80
N ALA A 157 -6.84 -7.03 -2.88
CA ALA A 157 -5.52 -6.62 -3.35
C ALA A 157 -4.77 -5.78 -2.31
N LEU A 158 -5.45 -4.85 -1.65
CA LEU A 158 -4.87 -4.00 -0.61
C LEU A 158 -4.46 -4.82 0.63
N ALA A 159 -5.31 -5.73 1.10
CA ALA A 159 -4.98 -6.61 2.22
C ALA A 159 -3.80 -7.53 1.90
N GLN A 160 -3.74 -8.08 0.67
CA GLN A 160 -2.62 -8.89 0.23
C GLN A 160 -1.32 -8.07 0.12
N ALA A 161 -1.40 -6.81 -0.31
CA ALA A 161 -0.26 -5.90 -0.36
C ALA A 161 0.27 -5.58 1.06
N TYR A 162 -0.64 -5.32 2.01
CA TYR A 162 -0.30 -5.15 3.42
C TYR A 162 0.41 -6.39 4.00
N ARG A 163 -0.11 -7.60 3.73
CA ARG A 163 0.53 -8.87 4.14
C ARG A 163 1.93 -9.01 3.59
N ASN A 164 2.14 -8.69 2.32
CA ASN A 164 3.45 -8.75 1.69
C ASN A 164 4.43 -7.77 2.36
N ALA A 165 3.99 -6.54 2.65
CA ALA A 165 4.78 -5.55 3.36
C ALA A 165 5.10 -5.97 4.81
N ALA A 166 4.15 -6.61 5.50
CA ALA A 166 4.36 -7.13 6.85
C ALA A 166 5.42 -8.23 6.87
N ARG A 167 5.41 -9.16 5.90
CA ARG A 167 6.41 -10.23 5.78
C ARG A 167 7.82 -9.72 5.49
N LEU A 168 7.95 -8.64 4.72
CA LEU A 168 9.26 -8.04 4.39
C LEU A 168 9.89 -7.31 5.58
N THR A 169 9.10 -6.88 6.56
CA THR A 169 9.60 -6.18 7.76
C THR A 169 10.00 -7.16 8.88
N SER A 170 9.63 -8.44 8.76
CA SER A 170 9.88 -9.50 9.75
C SER A 170 11.07 -10.40 9.42
N SER A 171 11.97 -9.99 8.51
CA SER A 171 13.15 -10.76 8.09
C SER A 171 14.47 -10.11 8.48
#